data_AF-A0A7J3S219-F1
#
_entry.id   AF-A0A7J3S219-F1
#
_cell.length_a   1.000
_cell.length_b   1.000
_cell.length_c   1.000
_cell.angle_alpha   90.00
_cell.angle_beta   90.00
_cell.angle_gamma   90.00
#
_symmetry.space_group_name_H-M   'P 1'
#
loop_
_entity.id
_entity.type
_entity.pdbx_description
1 polymer ?
#
loop_
_entity_poly.entity_id
_entity_poly.type
_entity_poly.pdbx_seq_one_letter_code
_entity_poly.pdbx_strand_id
1 'polypeptide(L)'
;MLFDRSSSLDELTEGKRHRLHQLPSHLTIEVHVHGGCEDVTDGSRAPSHDSFNRLLLRTPQDTGALWSEAEPMVNKNAGELVLDDTTLDKPYFQKIALVTNHWSGKHHRVVRGINLITPLWADVEKPVSTDLRVHDKPFRGKNENEHFMDMLLEARRRDINPDYVIFDSWYASLDNLELIGTIDSRWLARLRENRLVSTDGCQYRAASEIEIPEQGMTADLKGYGAAKPFRTIRKDGEVRYWAMDGLSMDAKKRDELESMGWGIEVYHRGIKQRCGIDREGPREGRMPRGRTSSSACR
;
A
#
# COMPACT_ATOMS: atom_id res chain seq x y z
N MET A 1 18.98 20.70 30.72
CA MET A 1 18.48 21.63 29.70
C MET A 1 17.63 20.81 28.73
N LEU A 2 16.31 20.91 28.86
CA LEU A 2 15.35 20.26 27.97
C LEU A 2 15.20 21.18 26.76
N PHE A 3 15.64 20.72 25.59
CA PHE A 3 15.35 21.41 24.33
C PHE A 3 13.97 20.96 23.85
N ASP A 4 13.05 21.91 23.83
CA ASP A 4 11.72 21.84 23.25
C ASP A 4 11.84 21.53 21.74
N ARG A 5 11.27 20.40 21.30
CA ARG A 5 11.26 19.93 19.90
C ARG A 5 9.93 20.21 19.19
N SER A 6 9.04 21.00 19.79
CA SER A 6 7.74 21.32 19.18
C SER A 6 7.83 22.30 18.01
N SER A 7 8.88 23.14 17.92
CA SER A 7 8.96 24.20 16.89
C SER A 7 9.46 23.77 15.51
N SER A 8 9.98 22.55 15.29
CA SER A 8 10.59 22.20 13.99
C SER A 8 9.62 21.63 12.95
N LEU A 9 8.42 21.19 13.36
CA LEU A 9 7.40 20.67 12.43
C LEU A 9 6.59 21.78 11.75
N ASP A 10 6.38 22.92 12.42
CA ASP A 10 5.61 24.03 11.86
C ASP A 10 6.38 24.73 10.71
N GLU A 11 7.71 24.87 10.81
CA GLU A 11 8.53 25.51 9.77
C GLU A 11 8.58 24.75 8.43
N LEU A 12 8.25 23.45 8.41
CA LEU A 12 8.16 22.67 7.17
C LEU A 12 6.80 22.84 6.46
N THR A 13 5.79 23.41 7.12
CA THR A 13 4.42 23.50 6.60
C THR A 13 4.08 24.85 5.95
N GLU A 14 4.86 25.89 6.18
CA GLU A 14 4.44 27.28 5.89
C GLU A 14 4.93 27.84 4.53
N GLY A 15 5.82 27.13 3.82
CA GLY A 15 6.48 27.64 2.62
C GLY A 15 5.79 27.47 1.26
N LYS A 16 4.61 26.83 1.14
CA LYS A 16 3.98 26.57 -0.18
C LYS A 16 2.45 26.72 -0.20
N ARG A 17 1.94 27.88 0.19
CA ARG A 17 0.58 28.29 -0.21
C ARG A 17 0.63 29.11 -1.48
N HIS A 18 0.58 28.49 -2.67
CA HIS A 18 0.19 29.20 -3.90
C HIS A 18 -0.64 28.31 -4.86
N ARG A 19 -1.87 28.79 -5.08
CA ARG A 19 -2.86 28.47 -6.14
C ARG A 19 -3.44 27.04 -6.17
N LEU A 20 -4.57 26.87 -5.47
CA LEU A 20 -5.63 25.92 -5.86
C LEU A 20 -6.11 26.29 -7.27
N HIS A 21 -5.75 25.49 -8.27
CA HIS A 21 -6.50 25.39 -9.51
C HIS A 21 -7.22 24.04 -9.51
N GLN A 22 -8.52 24.09 -9.82
CA GLN A 22 -9.47 22.97 -9.84
C GLN A 22 -8.90 21.74 -10.54
N LEU A 23 -8.85 20.61 -9.82
CA LEU A 23 -8.54 19.29 -10.36
C LEU A 23 -9.72 18.80 -11.23
N PRO A 24 -9.49 18.17 -12.38
CA PRO A 24 -10.52 17.36 -13.02
C PRO A 24 -10.73 16.10 -12.16
N SER A 25 -11.94 16.00 -11.62
CA SER A 25 -12.53 14.80 -11.05
C SER A 25 -12.60 13.69 -12.11
N HIS A 26 -12.94 12.47 -11.69
CA HIS A 26 -13.31 11.27 -12.48
C HIS A 26 -12.33 10.10 -12.34
N LEU A 27 -12.48 9.36 -11.24
CA LEU A 27 -12.21 7.91 -11.21
C LEU A 27 -13.27 7.22 -10.35
N THR A 28 -13.80 6.11 -10.86
CA THR A 28 -14.70 5.23 -10.13
C THR A 28 -14.07 3.85 -10.14
N ILE A 29 -13.68 3.35 -8.97
CA ILE A 29 -13.36 1.94 -8.75
C ILE A 29 -14.66 1.29 -8.26
N GLU A 30 -15.33 0.53 -9.12
CA GLU A 30 -16.46 -0.30 -8.72
C GLU A 30 -15.96 -1.47 -7.87
N VAL A 31 -16.19 -1.40 -6.55
CA VAL A 31 -16.06 -2.54 -5.63
C VAL A 31 -17.46 -3.08 -5.39
N HIS A 32 -17.80 -4.21 -6.01
CA HIS A 32 -19.03 -4.92 -5.69
C HIS A 32 -18.81 -5.83 -4.47
N VAL A 33 -19.53 -5.56 -3.39
CA VAL A 33 -19.69 -6.50 -2.27
C VAL A 33 -20.66 -7.59 -2.73
N HIS A 34 -20.16 -8.77 -3.06
CA HIS A 34 -21.02 -9.95 -3.18
C HIS A 34 -21.50 -10.35 -1.78
N GLY A 35 -22.56 -9.71 -1.32
CA GLY A 35 -23.32 -10.16 -0.16
C GLY A 35 -24.00 -11.47 -0.51
N GLY A 36 -23.45 -12.58 -0.02
CA GLY A 36 -24.20 -13.84 0.07
C GLY A 36 -25.29 -13.67 1.10
N CYS A 37 -26.54 -13.52 0.65
CA CYS A 37 -27.71 -13.79 1.46
C CYS A 37 -28.76 -14.42 0.53
N GLU A 38 -28.93 -15.73 0.67
CA GLU A 38 -30.06 -16.46 0.12
C GLU A 38 -31.32 -16.02 0.88
N ASP A 39 -32.17 -15.18 0.28
CA ASP A 39 -33.63 -15.40 0.23
C ASP A 39 -34.38 -14.40 -0.68
N VAL A 40 -34.98 -14.95 -1.74
CA VAL A 40 -36.18 -14.60 -2.54
C VAL A 40 -36.77 -13.17 -2.49
N THR A 41 -36.70 -12.42 -3.61
CA THR A 41 -37.85 -11.97 -4.47
C THR A 41 -37.50 -10.79 -5.42
N ASP A 42 -37.98 -10.91 -6.66
CA ASP A 42 -38.22 -9.87 -7.68
C ASP A 42 -37.01 -9.13 -8.31
N GLY A 43 -36.67 -9.53 -9.54
CA GLY A 43 -35.62 -8.95 -10.40
C GLY A 43 -35.89 -7.53 -10.90
N SER A 44 -36.88 -6.81 -10.36
CA SER A 44 -37.24 -5.44 -10.73
C SER A 44 -36.59 -4.36 -9.84
N ARG A 45 -35.90 -4.74 -8.75
CA ARG A 45 -35.34 -3.81 -7.75
C ARG A 45 -33.81 -3.79 -7.64
N ALA A 46 -33.10 -4.56 -8.46
CA ALA A 46 -31.63 -4.46 -8.50
C ALA A 46 -31.25 -3.05 -9.01
N PRO A 47 -30.44 -2.28 -8.27
CA PRO A 47 -30.04 -0.95 -8.73
C PRO A 47 -29.30 -1.08 -10.07
N SER A 48 -29.64 -0.21 -11.03
CA SER A 48 -28.97 -0.22 -12.32
C SER A 48 -27.47 0.04 -12.17
N HIS A 49 -26.65 -0.58 -13.01
CA HIS A 49 -25.19 -0.35 -13.06
C HIS A 49 -24.84 1.15 -13.19
N ASP A 50 -25.68 1.92 -13.88
CA ASP A 50 -25.58 3.38 -14.00
C ASP A 50 -25.79 4.12 -12.65
N SER A 51 -26.62 3.56 -11.76
CA SER A 51 -26.87 4.12 -10.43
C SER A 51 -25.63 3.94 -9.53
N PHE A 52 -24.95 2.79 -9.63
CA PHE A 52 -23.69 2.53 -8.93
C PHE A 52 -22.55 3.40 -9.47
N ASN A 53 -22.42 3.52 -10.79
CA ASN A 53 -21.46 4.44 -11.41
C ASN A 53 -21.69 5.89 -10.97
N ARG A 54 -22.94 6.36 -10.96
CA ARG A 54 -23.28 7.72 -10.48
C ARG A 54 -23.02 7.92 -9.00
N LEU A 55 -23.22 6.90 -8.17
CA LEU A 55 -22.91 6.93 -6.75
C LEU A 55 -21.39 7.06 -6.55
N LEU A 56 -20.61 6.18 -7.20
CA LEU A 56 -19.16 6.16 -7.08
C LEU A 56 -18.46 7.36 -7.72
N LEU A 57 -19.09 8.01 -8.71
CA LEU A 57 -18.61 9.30 -9.27
C LEU A 57 -18.91 10.50 -8.34
N ARG A 58 -19.82 10.34 -7.38
CA ARG A 58 -20.25 11.39 -6.44
C ARG A 58 -19.63 11.25 -5.04
N THR A 59 -19.11 10.07 -4.70
CA THR A 59 -18.40 9.84 -3.43
C THR A 59 -17.03 10.54 -3.48
N PRO A 60 -16.64 11.30 -2.44
CA PRO A 60 -15.28 11.79 -2.31
C PRO A 60 -14.28 10.65 -2.45
N GLN A 61 -13.23 10.84 -3.24
CA GLN A 61 -12.11 9.89 -3.34
C GLN A 61 -11.14 10.01 -2.15
N ASP A 62 -11.65 10.45 -1.00
CA ASP A 62 -10.90 10.35 0.24
C ASP A 62 -11.05 8.93 0.78
N THR A 63 -10.03 8.46 1.49
CA THR A 63 -10.08 7.19 2.21
C THR A 63 -10.71 7.36 3.59
N GLY A 64 -11.42 8.46 3.83
CA GLY A 64 -12.07 8.76 5.10
C GLY A 64 -13.21 7.78 5.40
N ALA A 65 -13.99 7.41 4.38
CA ALA A 65 -15.02 6.38 4.52
C ALA A 65 -14.42 5.00 4.85
N LEU A 66 -13.33 4.61 4.16
CA LEU A 66 -12.60 3.38 4.48
C LEU A 66 -12.08 3.41 5.92
N TRP A 67 -11.49 4.52 6.33
CA TRP A 67 -10.98 4.68 7.68
C TRP A 67 -12.08 4.62 8.74
N SER A 68 -13.23 5.24 8.49
CA SER A 68 -14.36 5.25 9.44
C SER A 68 -14.89 3.84 9.73
N GLU A 69 -14.85 2.95 8.74
CA GLU A 69 -15.22 1.54 8.89
C GLU A 69 -14.09 0.72 9.54
N ALA A 70 -12.84 1.04 9.24
CA ALA A 70 -11.67 0.33 9.75
C ALA A 70 -11.34 0.67 11.21
N GLU A 71 -11.52 1.94 11.62
CA GLU A 71 -11.09 2.47 12.91
C GLU A 71 -11.58 1.65 14.12
N PRO A 72 -12.86 1.23 14.20
CA PRO A 72 -13.34 0.43 15.33
C PRO A 72 -12.70 -0.96 15.44
N MET A 73 -12.07 -1.44 14.36
CA MET A 73 -11.43 -2.75 14.28
C MET A 73 -9.93 -2.69 14.55
N VAL A 74 -9.34 -1.50 14.67
CA VAL A 74 -7.90 -1.30 14.79
C VAL A 74 -7.54 -1.00 16.24
N ASN A 75 -6.82 -1.91 16.89
CA ASN A 75 -6.16 -1.58 18.15
C ASN A 75 -4.91 -0.75 17.87
N LYS A 76 -5.06 0.58 17.88
CA LYS A 76 -4.06 1.57 17.47
C LYS A 76 -2.69 1.48 18.15
N ASN A 77 -2.56 0.79 19.29
CA ASN A 77 -1.32 0.73 20.08
C ASN A 77 -0.76 -0.70 20.25
N ALA A 78 -1.34 -1.69 19.59
CA ALA A 78 -0.87 -3.07 19.69
C ALA A 78 -1.07 -3.78 18.35
N GLY A 79 -0.08 -3.63 17.47
CA GLY A 79 -0.09 -4.27 16.17
C GLY A 79 1.03 -3.77 15.26
N GLU A 80 0.96 -4.22 14.02
CA GLU A 80 1.98 -4.06 13.01
C GLU A 80 1.36 -3.49 11.74
N LEU A 81 2.10 -2.62 11.05
CA LEU A 81 1.63 -2.03 9.80
C LEU A 81 2.37 -2.68 8.63
N VAL A 82 1.65 -3.44 7.82
CA VAL A 82 2.20 -4.09 6.62
C VAL A 82 1.87 -3.25 5.40
N LEU A 83 2.87 -2.84 4.63
CA LEU A 83 2.68 -2.09 3.39
C LEU A 83 3.20 -2.88 2.19
N ASP A 84 2.35 -3.01 1.18
CA ASP A 84 2.67 -3.65 -0.10
C ASP A 84 1.76 -3.09 -1.18
N ASP A 85 2.11 -3.32 -2.43
CA ASP A 85 1.29 -2.95 -3.58
C ASP A 85 0.84 -4.15 -4.40
N THR A 86 -0.20 -3.91 -5.20
CA THR A 86 -0.69 -4.91 -6.12
C THR A 86 -1.18 -4.28 -7.41
N THR A 87 -0.81 -4.89 -8.52
CA THR A 87 -1.31 -4.47 -9.84
C THR A 87 -2.61 -5.18 -10.15
N LEU A 88 -3.66 -4.42 -10.43
CA LEU A 88 -4.91 -4.91 -11.00
C LEU A 88 -4.77 -5.03 -12.51
N ASP A 89 -4.77 -6.25 -13.03
CA ASP A 89 -4.53 -6.49 -14.45
C ASP A 89 -5.70 -5.94 -15.29
N LYS A 90 -5.41 -5.02 -16.22
CA LYS A 90 -6.39 -4.45 -17.15
C LYS A 90 -5.95 -4.62 -18.62
N PRO A 91 -5.75 -5.86 -19.10
CA PRO A 91 -5.13 -6.12 -20.41
C PRO A 91 -5.94 -5.56 -21.60
N TYR A 92 -7.26 -5.52 -21.48
CA TYR A 92 -8.18 -5.11 -22.55
C TYR A 92 -8.58 -3.62 -22.51
N PHE A 93 -8.23 -2.89 -21.46
CA PHE A 93 -8.66 -1.49 -21.30
C PHE A 93 -7.54 -0.54 -21.77
N GLN A 94 -7.69 -0.01 -22.98
CA GLN A 94 -6.71 0.91 -23.58
C GLN A 94 -6.98 2.39 -23.27
N LYS A 95 -8.15 2.73 -22.71
CA LYS A 95 -8.66 4.11 -22.60
C LYS A 95 -9.10 4.51 -21.18
N ILE A 96 -8.57 3.87 -20.14
CA ILE A 96 -8.77 4.32 -18.76
C ILE A 96 -7.52 5.13 -18.37
N ALA A 97 -7.71 6.36 -17.91
CA ALA A 97 -6.64 7.33 -17.66
C ALA A 97 -5.60 6.90 -16.60
N LEU A 98 -5.87 5.86 -15.80
CA LEU A 98 -4.97 5.35 -14.76
C LEU A 98 -4.33 4.00 -15.09
N VAL A 99 -4.57 3.47 -16.30
CA VAL A 99 -3.93 2.21 -16.71
C VAL A 99 -2.51 2.51 -17.16
N THR A 100 -1.55 2.12 -16.34
CA THR A 100 -0.12 2.30 -16.57
C THR A 100 0.61 0.95 -16.63
N ASN A 101 1.88 0.98 -17.04
CA ASN A 101 2.70 -0.21 -17.17
C ASN A 101 3.35 -0.53 -15.82
N HIS A 102 3.09 -1.73 -15.29
CA HIS A 102 3.66 -2.20 -14.03
C HIS A 102 4.27 -3.58 -14.21
N TRP A 103 5.35 -3.86 -13.49
CA TRP A 103 5.86 -5.22 -13.40
C TRP A 103 4.85 -6.09 -12.66
N SER A 104 4.37 -7.17 -13.28
CA SER A 104 3.53 -8.14 -12.58
C SER A 104 4.35 -9.36 -12.19
N GLY A 105 4.47 -9.58 -10.88
CA GLY A 105 5.06 -10.82 -10.34
C GLY A 105 4.31 -12.08 -10.77
N LYS A 106 3.00 -11.99 -11.06
CA LYS A 106 2.17 -13.10 -11.54
C LYS A 106 2.49 -13.49 -12.99
N HIS A 107 2.71 -12.49 -13.86
CA HIS A 107 2.93 -12.72 -15.29
C HIS A 107 4.41 -12.73 -15.68
N HIS A 108 5.31 -12.42 -14.74
CA HIS A 108 6.76 -12.25 -14.96
C HIS A 108 7.08 -11.32 -16.14
N ARG A 109 6.26 -10.28 -16.32
CA ARG A 109 6.41 -9.28 -17.38
C ARG A 109 5.73 -7.98 -16.99
N VAL A 110 6.04 -6.93 -17.73
CA VAL A 110 5.28 -5.68 -17.67
C VAL A 110 3.87 -5.92 -18.19
N VAL A 111 2.88 -5.57 -17.37
CA VAL A 111 1.46 -5.62 -17.70
C VAL A 111 0.86 -4.23 -17.60
N ARG A 112 -0.26 -4.03 -18.28
CA ARG A 112 -1.09 -2.85 -18.10
C ARG A 112 -2.08 -3.09 -16.98
N GLY A 113 -2.13 -2.17 -16.03
CA GLY A 113 -3.01 -2.28 -14.90
C GLY A 113 -3.11 -1.00 -14.10
N ILE A 114 -3.83 -1.09 -12.99
CA ILE A 114 -3.91 -0.04 -11.97
C ILE A 114 -3.14 -0.55 -10.77
N ASN A 115 -2.13 0.18 -10.31
CA ASN A 115 -1.37 -0.21 -9.13
C ASN A 115 -2.01 0.39 -7.88
N LEU A 116 -2.33 -0.49 -6.93
CA LEU A 116 -2.92 -0.16 -5.64
C LEU A 116 -1.89 -0.40 -4.54
N ILE A 117 -1.67 0.60 -3.70
CA ILE A 117 -0.79 0.53 -2.55
C ILE A 117 -1.67 0.53 -1.29
N THR A 118 -1.46 -0.43 -0.42
CA THR A 118 -2.33 -0.67 0.75
C THR A 118 -1.48 -0.79 2.01
N PRO A 119 -1.80 -0.04 3.09
CA PRO A 119 -1.35 -0.32 4.43
C PRO A 119 -2.38 -1.17 5.19
N LEU A 120 -1.94 -2.33 5.64
CA LEU A 120 -2.73 -3.33 6.34
C LEU A 120 -2.28 -3.38 7.80
N TRP A 121 -3.19 -3.04 8.71
CA TRP A 121 -2.99 -3.26 10.14
C TRP A 121 -3.13 -4.74 10.43
N ALA A 122 -2.06 -5.38 10.90
CA ALA A 122 -2.04 -6.76 11.32
C ALA A 122 -2.02 -6.81 12.85
N ASP A 123 -3.01 -7.47 13.43
CA ASP A 123 -3.05 -7.84 14.84
C ASP A 123 -3.32 -9.34 14.99
N VAL A 124 -3.69 -9.78 16.20
CA VAL A 124 -3.88 -11.19 16.56
C VAL A 124 -5.06 -11.87 15.85
N GLU A 125 -6.05 -11.14 15.33
CA GLU A 125 -7.27 -11.74 14.80
C GLU A 125 -7.40 -11.64 13.28
N LYS A 126 -7.44 -10.43 12.73
CA LYS A 126 -7.73 -10.22 11.31
C LYS A 126 -7.06 -8.95 10.79
N PRO A 127 -6.36 -9.03 9.66
CA PRO A 127 -5.77 -7.85 9.08
C PRO A 127 -6.83 -6.89 8.51
N VAL A 128 -6.69 -5.59 8.79
CA VAL A 128 -7.63 -4.52 8.40
C VAL A 128 -6.90 -3.48 7.57
N SER A 129 -7.43 -3.12 6.40
CA SER A 129 -6.84 -2.05 5.60
C SER A 129 -7.17 -0.70 6.22
N THR A 130 -6.15 0.13 6.40
CA THR A 130 -6.29 1.44 7.04
C THR A 130 -6.35 2.57 6.01
N ASP A 131 -5.75 2.41 4.83
CA ASP A 131 -5.77 3.40 3.75
C ASP A 131 -5.73 2.66 2.40
N LEU A 132 -5.87 3.38 1.29
CA LEU A 132 -5.71 2.84 -0.06
C LEU A 132 -5.28 3.95 -1.00
N ARG A 133 -4.19 3.75 -1.73
CA ARG A 133 -3.70 4.73 -2.71
C ARG A 133 -3.61 4.09 -4.08
N VAL A 134 -3.99 4.86 -5.11
CA VAL A 134 -3.80 4.47 -6.50
C VAL A 134 -2.55 5.19 -7.00
N HIS A 135 -1.58 4.43 -7.50
CA HIS A 135 -0.46 5.02 -8.20
C HIS A 135 -0.92 5.54 -9.57
N ASP A 136 -0.63 6.81 -9.86
CA ASP A 136 -1.16 7.53 -11.01
C ASP A 136 -0.07 8.25 -11.86
N LYS A 137 1.23 8.02 -11.62
CA LYS A 137 2.27 8.49 -12.57
C LYS A 137 2.13 7.76 -13.90
N PRO A 138 2.18 8.46 -15.05
CA PRO A 138 2.71 9.82 -15.26
C PRO A 138 1.67 10.96 -15.23
N PHE A 139 0.43 10.70 -14.83
CA PHE A 139 -0.69 11.65 -14.94
C PHE A 139 -0.74 12.72 -13.82
N ARG A 140 0.45 13.10 -13.31
CA ARG A 140 0.74 14.16 -12.30
C ARG A 140 0.64 13.81 -10.81
N GLY A 141 0.42 12.57 -10.39
CA GLY A 141 0.47 12.25 -8.97
C GLY A 141 1.77 11.60 -8.49
N LYS A 142 1.69 10.93 -7.34
CA LYS A 142 2.83 10.52 -6.51
C LYS A 142 3.38 9.18 -6.98
N ASN A 143 4.68 8.97 -6.84
CA ASN A 143 5.24 7.63 -7.00
C ASN A 143 4.91 6.75 -5.80
N GLU A 144 5.22 5.47 -5.91
CA GLU A 144 4.96 4.46 -4.89
C GLU A 144 5.63 4.81 -3.55
N ASN A 145 6.87 5.29 -3.55
CA ASN A 145 7.56 5.71 -2.32
C ASN A 145 6.94 6.99 -1.72
N GLU A 146 6.53 7.94 -2.55
CA GLU A 146 5.82 9.14 -2.07
C GLU A 146 4.47 8.77 -1.42
N HIS A 147 3.74 7.80 -2.00
CA HIS A 147 2.53 7.25 -1.38
C HIS A 147 2.82 6.48 -0.10
N PHE A 148 3.88 5.68 -0.07
CA PHE A 148 4.33 4.96 1.13
C PHE A 148 4.54 5.92 2.30
N MET A 149 5.32 6.99 2.09
CA MET A 149 5.57 8.02 3.11
C MET A 149 4.28 8.73 3.54
N ASP A 150 3.42 9.13 2.59
CA ASP A 150 2.14 9.74 2.88
C ASP A 150 1.26 8.87 3.78
N MET A 151 1.18 7.57 3.48
CA MET A 151 0.37 6.62 4.24
C MET A 151 0.94 6.39 5.64
N LEU A 152 2.26 6.40 5.82
CA LEU A 152 2.88 6.35 7.15
C LEU A 152 2.55 7.59 7.99
N LEU A 153 2.66 8.78 7.38
CA LEU A 153 2.30 10.03 8.04
C LEU A 153 0.80 10.08 8.36
N GLU A 154 -0.04 9.57 7.47
CA GLU A 154 -1.48 9.48 7.67
C GLU A 154 -1.85 8.48 8.77
N ALA A 155 -1.17 7.34 8.85
CA ALA A 155 -1.32 6.40 9.95
C ALA A 155 -0.99 7.08 11.30
N ARG A 156 0.12 7.83 11.37
CA ARG A 156 0.47 8.61 12.56
C ARG A 156 -0.57 9.68 12.90
N ARG A 157 -1.14 10.38 11.90
CA ARG A 157 -2.24 11.35 12.13
C ARG A 157 -3.51 10.71 12.68
N ARG A 158 -3.71 9.41 12.42
CA ARG A 158 -4.85 8.62 12.92
C ARG A 158 -4.57 7.95 14.27
N ASP A 159 -3.44 8.31 14.89
CA ASP A 159 -2.90 7.73 16.12
C ASP A 159 -2.57 6.24 16.02
N ILE A 160 -2.34 5.72 14.81
CA ILE A 160 -1.90 4.34 14.60
C ILE A 160 -0.40 4.28 14.90
N ASN A 161 -0.03 3.53 15.94
CA ASN A 161 1.32 3.41 16.47
C ASN A 161 1.81 1.96 16.32
N PRO A 162 2.30 1.57 15.12
CA PRO A 162 2.80 0.22 14.91
C PRO A 162 4.10 -0.02 15.67
N ASP A 163 4.25 -1.22 16.24
CA ASP A 163 5.54 -1.67 16.77
C ASP A 163 6.55 -1.86 15.63
N TYR A 164 6.07 -2.36 14.48
CA TYR A 164 6.85 -2.57 13.28
C TYR A 164 6.07 -2.17 12.02
N VAL A 165 6.79 -1.55 11.10
CA VAL A 165 6.38 -1.38 9.71
C VAL A 165 7.05 -2.48 8.86
N ILE A 166 6.25 -3.27 8.15
CA ILE A 166 6.71 -4.43 7.39
C ILE A 166 6.47 -4.20 5.90
N PHE A 167 7.49 -4.35 5.06
CA PHE A 167 7.37 -4.04 3.63
C PHE A 167 8.41 -4.75 2.77
N ASP A 168 8.22 -4.67 1.46
CA ASP A 168 9.08 -5.29 0.48
C ASP A 168 10.40 -4.52 0.23
N SER A 169 11.25 -5.04 -0.66
CA SER A 169 12.53 -4.41 -0.98
C SER A 169 12.44 -3.18 -1.88
N TRP A 170 11.29 -2.95 -2.52
CA TRP A 170 11.04 -1.78 -3.34
C TRP A 170 10.88 -0.52 -2.48
N TYR A 171 10.29 -0.65 -1.29
CA TYR A 171 10.13 0.44 -0.32
C TYR A 171 11.31 0.61 0.64
N ALA A 172 12.38 -0.17 0.52
CA ALA A 172 13.59 -0.09 1.37
C ALA A 172 14.56 1.05 0.98
N SER A 173 14.03 2.23 0.63
CA SER A 173 14.81 3.45 0.39
C SER A 173 15.28 4.08 1.72
N LEU A 174 16.38 4.85 1.70
CA LEU A 174 16.88 5.50 2.92
C LEU A 174 15.84 6.43 3.53
N ASP A 175 15.22 7.28 2.71
CA ASP A 175 14.18 8.23 3.13
C ASP A 175 13.02 7.52 3.86
N ASN A 176 12.57 6.35 3.36
CA ASN A 176 11.51 5.60 4.02
C ASN A 176 11.97 5.00 5.35
N LEU A 177 13.18 4.43 5.41
CA LEU A 177 13.73 3.85 6.65
C LEU A 177 13.89 4.92 7.73
N GLU A 178 14.40 6.10 7.36
CA GLU A 178 14.54 7.23 8.26
C GLU A 178 13.18 7.75 8.74
N LEU A 179 12.21 7.91 7.83
CA LEU A 179 10.86 8.35 8.19
C LEU A 179 10.20 7.42 9.21
N ILE A 180 10.34 6.10 9.06
CA ILE A 180 9.77 5.13 10.01
C ILE A 180 10.33 5.37 11.43
N GLY A 181 11.63 5.65 11.54
CA GLY A 181 12.25 6.02 12.81
C GLY A 181 11.71 7.33 13.41
N THR A 182 11.29 8.29 12.57
CA THR A 182 10.71 9.55 13.07
C THR A 182 9.29 9.43 13.64
N ILE A 183 8.57 8.35 13.32
CA ILE A 183 7.23 8.07 13.86
C ILE A 183 7.26 7.08 15.02
N ASP A 184 8.43 6.90 15.66
CA ASP A 184 8.66 6.01 16.81
C ASP A 184 8.36 4.52 16.52
N SER A 185 8.44 4.10 15.26
CA SER A 185 8.24 2.70 14.86
C SER A 185 9.55 2.06 14.40
N ARG A 186 9.61 0.73 14.48
CA ARG A 186 10.70 -0.07 13.92
C ARG A 186 10.33 -0.58 12.54
N TRP A 187 11.29 -1.13 11.80
CA TRP A 187 11.01 -1.70 10.49
C TRP A 187 11.55 -3.11 10.31
N LEU A 188 10.83 -3.88 9.50
CA LEU A 188 11.29 -5.14 8.92
C LEU A 188 11.07 -5.07 7.41
N ALA A 189 12.13 -5.19 6.63
CA ALA A 189 12.06 -5.07 5.18
C ALA A 189 12.77 -6.22 4.47
N ARG A 190 12.25 -6.63 3.32
CA ARG A 190 13.08 -7.38 2.37
C ARG A 190 14.22 -6.50 1.90
N LEU A 191 15.38 -7.11 1.68
CA LEU A 191 16.57 -6.44 1.20
C LEU A 191 16.88 -6.90 -0.22
N ARG A 192 17.20 -5.97 -1.12
CA ARG A 192 17.79 -6.33 -2.41
C ARG A 192 19.16 -6.96 -2.18
N GLU A 193 19.50 -7.96 -2.97
CA GLU A 193 20.79 -8.66 -2.91
C GLU A 193 21.98 -7.71 -3.09
N ASN A 194 21.82 -6.64 -3.90
CA ASN A 194 22.84 -5.64 -4.17
C ASN A 194 22.87 -4.49 -3.14
N ARG A 195 22.08 -4.57 -2.05
CA ARG A 195 22.15 -3.58 -0.98
C ARG A 195 23.53 -3.66 -0.33
N LEU A 196 24.14 -2.50 -0.10
CA LEU A 196 25.47 -2.39 0.47
C LEU A 196 25.43 -2.48 2.00
N VAL A 197 26.14 -3.47 2.52
CA VAL A 197 26.21 -3.82 3.94
C VAL A 197 27.68 -3.91 4.37
N SER A 198 28.00 -3.48 5.59
CA SER A 198 29.33 -3.63 6.19
C SER A 198 29.24 -4.35 7.53
N THR A 199 30.06 -5.38 7.72
CA THR A 199 30.14 -6.15 8.97
C THR A 199 31.34 -5.73 9.83
N ASP A 200 32.26 -4.96 9.25
CA ASP A 200 33.52 -4.52 9.86
C ASP A 200 33.63 -2.99 9.98
N GLY A 201 32.58 -2.27 9.57
CA GLY A 201 32.54 -0.80 9.55
C GLY A 201 33.46 -0.14 8.51
N CYS A 202 34.19 -0.92 7.72
CA CYS A 202 35.23 -0.42 6.80
C CYS A 202 34.86 -0.65 5.34
N GLN A 203 34.40 -1.86 5.01
CA GLN A 203 34.07 -2.24 3.64
C GLN A 203 32.59 -2.52 3.48
N TYR A 204 32.00 -1.87 2.49
CA TYR A 204 30.63 -2.16 2.05
C TYR A 204 30.66 -3.12 0.87
N ARG A 205 29.96 -4.24 1.01
CA ARG A 205 29.76 -5.24 -0.05
C ARG A 205 28.27 -5.51 -0.24
N ALA A 206 27.91 -6.09 -1.38
CA ALA A 206 26.52 -6.49 -1.59
C ALA A 206 26.10 -7.53 -0.55
N ALA A 207 24.83 -7.52 -0.14
CA ALA A 207 24.28 -8.51 0.78
C ALA A 207 24.48 -9.95 0.26
N SER A 208 24.47 -10.16 -1.07
CA SER A 208 24.77 -11.45 -1.69
C SER A 208 26.23 -11.88 -1.64
N GLU A 209 27.16 -10.95 -1.42
CA GLU A 209 28.60 -11.22 -1.37
C GLU A 209 29.09 -11.51 0.07
N ILE A 210 28.23 -11.33 1.06
CA ILE A 210 28.53 -11.56 2.47
C ILE A 210 27.76 -12.79 2.96
N GLU A 211 28.39 -13.61 3.78
CA GLU A 211 27.72 -14.71 4.46
C GLU A 211 26.80 -14.19 5.57
N ILE A 212 25.57 -13.83 5.20
CA ILE A 212 24.51 -13.46 6.14
C ILE A 212 23.86 -14.74 6.69
N PRO A 213 23.89 -15.00 8.01
CA PRO A 213 23.32 -16.20 8.57
C PRO A 213 21.80 -16.07 8.79
N GLU A 214 21.11 -17.21 8.97
CA GLU A 214 19.66 -17.23 9.21
C GLU A 214 19.26 -16.58 10.54
N GLN A 215 20.07 -16.72 11.59
CA GLN A 215 19.88 -16.00 12.87
C GLN A 215 20.13 -14.48 12.77
N GLY A 216 20.67 -14.02 11.64
CA GLY A 216 21.09 -12.65 11.40
C GLY A 216 22.38 -12.27 12.11
N MET A 217 22.87 -11.09 11.79
CA MET A 217 24.05 -10.48 12.41
C MET A 217 23.88 -8.97 12.50
N THR A 218 24.67 -8.32 13.36
CA THR A 218 24.73 -6.84 13.36
C THR A 218 25.62 -6.38 12.22
N ALA A 219 25.15 -5.42 11.44
CA ALA A 219 25.88 -4.84 10.33
C ALA A 219 25.40 -3.41 10.05
N ASP A 220 26.21 -2.62 9.37
CA ASP A 220 25.83 -1.28 8.93
C ASP A 220 25.28 -1.32 7.50
N LEU A 221 24.08 -0.81 7.31
CA LEU A 221 23.53 -0.51 5.99
C LEU A 221 24.09 0.83 5.51
N LYS A 222 24.65 0.86 4.30
CA LYS A 222 25.23 2.09 3.75
C LYS A 222 24.19 3.21 3.69
N GLY A 223 24.50 4.34 4.33
CA GLY A 223 23.66 5.53 4.38
C GLY A 223 22.56 5.52 5.45
N TYR A 224 22.31 4.39 6.11
CA TYR A 224 21.33 4.30 7.21
C TYR A 224 22.04 4.15 8.57
N GLY A 225 22.98 3.21 8.67
CA GLY A 225 23.64 2.84 9.92
C GLY A 225 23.28 1.42 10.37
N ALA A 226 23.34 1.18 11.68
CA ALA A 226 23.24 -0.15 12.25
C ALA A 226 21.87 -0.80 11.99
N ALA A 227 21.90 -2.04 11.51
CA ALA A 227 20.75 -2.90 11.30
C ALA A 227 21.13 -4.36 11.56
N LYS A 228 20.13 -5.23 11.54
CA LYS A 228 20.28 -6.69 11.66
C LYS A 228 19.84 -7.38 10.37
N PRO A 229 20.72 -7.52 9.36
CA PRO A 229 20.42 -8.36 8.21
C PRO A 229 20.37 -9.85 8.61
N PHE A 230 19.47 -10.59 7.96
CA PHE A 230 19.37 -12.04 8.01
C PHE A 230 18.95 -12.59 6.65
N ARG A 231 19.11 -13.89 6.43
CA ARG A 231 18.61 -14.55 5.22
C ARG A 231 17.60 -15.64 5.54
N THR A 232 16.71 -15.91 4.60
CA THR A 232 15.88 -17.12 4.60
C THR A 232 16.09 -17.88 3.30
N ILE A 233 16.01 -19.21 3.36
CA ILE A 233 16.16 -20.09 2.20
C ILE A 233 14.83 -20.79 1.99
N ARG A 234 14.26 -20.62 0.79
CA ARG A 234 13.01 -21.29 0.42
C ARG A 234 13.25 -22.76 0.08
N LYS A 235 12.16 -23.54 0.01
CA LYS A 235 12.20 -24.97 -0.36
C LYS A 235 12.83 -25.24 -1.73
N ASP A 236 12.77 -24.27 -2.64
CA ASP A 236 13.35 -24.31 -3.98
C ASP A 236 14.82 -23.84 -4.03
N GLY A 237 15.40 -23.43 -2.89
CA GLY A 237 16.75 -22.90 -2.79
C GLY A 237 16.87 -21.39 -3.05
N GLU A 238 15.77 -20.68 -3.31
CA GLU A 238 15.78 -19.21 -3.45
C GLU A 238 16.23 -18.58 -2.12
N VAL A 239 17.33 -17.82 -2.16
CA VAL A 239 17.83 -17.06 -1.02
C VAL A 239 17.16 -15.70 -0.98
N ARG A 240 16.67 -15.32 0.19
CA ARG A 240 16.05 -14.02 0.44
C ARG A 240 16.78 -13.31 1.55
N TYR A 241 17.05 -12.04 1.32
CA TYR A 241 17.66 -11.17 2.31
C TYR A 241 16.59 -10.30 2.94
N TRP A 242 16.74 -10.09 4.23
CA TRP A 242 15.90 -9.22 5.03
C TRP A 242 16.80 -8.38 5.93
N ALA A 243 16.28 -7.27 6.43
CA ALA A 243 16.91 -6.50 7.47
C ALA A 243 15.85 -5.86 8.37
N MET A 244 16.29 -5.47 9.55
CA MET A 244 15.50 -4.74 10.53
C MET A 244 16.40 -3.85 11.40
N ASP A 245 15.85 -2.83 12.02
CA ASP A 245 16.58 -1.93 12.93
C ASP A 245 16.64 -2.43 14.40
N GLY A 246 15.82 -3.40 14.78
CA GLY A 246 15.87 -4.06 16.10
C GLY A 246 17.04 -5.05 16.23
N LEU A 247 18.20 -4.58 16.69
CA LEU A 247 19.44 -5.39 16.79
C LEU A 247 19.36 -6.59 17.75
N SER A 248 18.58 -6.47 18.82
CA SER A 248 18.44 -7.51 19.86
C SER A 248 17.34 -8.55 19.57
N MET A 249 16.69 -8.47 18.41
CA MET A 249 15.54 -9.31 18.08
C MET A 249 15.89 -10.80 18.01
N ASP A 250 15.02 -11.65 18.54
CA ASP A 250 15.13 -13.11 18.43
C ASP A 250 14.47 -13.66 17.15
N ALA A 251 14.74 -14.94 16.88
CA ALA A 251 14.21 -15.63 15.70
C ALA A 251 12.69 -15.76 15.71
N LYS A 252 12.06 -15.90 16.89
CA LYS A 252 10.63 -16.14 17.01
C LYS A 252 9.83 -14.91 16.58
N LYS A 253 10.17 -13.73 17.11
CA LYS A 253 9.46 -12.49 16.74
C LYS A 253 9.65 -12.17 15.26
N ARG A 254 10.82 -12.47 14.70
CA ARG A 254 11.05 -12.32 13.26
C ARG A 254 10.13 -13.21 12.43
N ASP A 255 9.99 -14.48 12.79
CA ASP A 255 9.12 -15.42 12.07
C ASP A 255 7.64 -14.99 12.19
N GLU A 256 7.23 -14.46 13.35
CA GLU A 256 5.91 -13.84 13.55
C GLU A 256 5.70 -12.65 12.61
N LEU A 257 6.66 -11.71 12.54
CA LEU A 257 6.58 -10.54 11.65
C LEU A 257 6.60 -10.95 10.16
N GLU A 258 7.43 -11.91 9.76
CA GLU A 258 7.43 -12.41 8.39
C GLU A 258 6.06 -13.00 8.04
N SER A 259 5.48 -13.80 8.95
CA SER A 259 4.13 -14.37 8.80
C SER A 259 3.05 -13.29 8.66
N MET A 260 3.13 -12.22 9.44
CA MET A 260 2.23 -11.06 9.30
C MET A 260 2.38 -10.38 7.93
N GLY A 261 3.63 -10.23 7.46
CA GLY A 261 3.94 -9.73 6.13
C GLY A 261 3.28 -10.53 5.01
N TRP A 262 3.13 -11.86 5.16
CA TRP A 262 2.40 -12.69 4.20
C TRP A 262 0.89 -12.42 4.17
N GLY A 263 0.32 -11.84 5.23
CA GLY A 263 -1.10 -11.52 5.32
C GLY A 263 -1.57 -10.56 4.21
N ILE A 264 -0.72 -9.63 3.78
CA ILE A 264 -1.07 -8.68 2.72
C ILE A 264 -1.18 -9.34 1.34
N GLU A 265 -0.38 -10.37 1.07
CA GLU A 265 -0.50 -11.14 -0.17
C GLU A 265 -1.85 -11.89 -0.22
N VAL A 266 -2.30 -12.42 0.92
CA VAL A 266 -3.61 -13.08 1.07
C VAL A 266 -4.74 -12.07 0.90
N TYR A 267 -4.61 -10.88 1.51
CA TYR A 267 -5.55 -9.78 1.36
C TYR A 267 -5.70 -9.36 -0.11
N HIS A 268 -4.58 -9.05 -0.79
CA HIS A 268 -4.59 -8.67 -2.21
C HIS A 268 -5.18 -9.76 -3.10
N ARG A 269 -4.88 -11.04 -2.83
CA ARG A 269 -5.50 -12.17 -3.55
C ARG A 269 -7.01 -12.23 -3.28
N GLY A 270 -7.43 -12.02 -2.03
CA GLY A 270 -8.81 -12.01 -1.60
C GLY A 270 -9.65 -10.98 -2.35
N ILE A 271 -9.18 -9.72 -2.40
CA ILE A 271 -9.92 -8.66 -3.10
C ILE A 271 -10.00 -8.95 -4.60
N LYS A 272 -8.90 -9.37 -5.23
CA LYS A 272 -8.89 -9.72 -6.66
C LYS A 272 -9.89 -10.83 -7.01
N GLN A 273 -9.94 -11.88 -6.19
CA GLN A 273 -10.76 -13.06 -6.46
C GLN A 273 -12.22 -12.91 -6.04
N ARG A 274 -12.48 -12.29 -4.88
CA ARG A 274 -13.81 -12.24 -4.25
C ARG A 274 -14.59 -10.96 -4.54
N CYS A 275 -13.89 -9.84 -4.73
CA CYS A 275 -14.52 -8.55 -5.02
C CYS A 275 -14.52 -8.22 -6.52
N GLY A 276 -13.96 -9.09 -7.36
CA GLY A 276 -14.02 -8.95 -8.81
C GLY A 276 -13.25 -7.76 -9.40
N ILE A 277 -12.42 -7.08 -8.61
CA ILE A 277 -11.78 -5.79 -8.99
C ILE A 277 -10.86 -5.90 -10.21
N ASP A 278 -10.38 -7.09 -10.57
CA ASP A 278 -9.61 -7.33 -11.79
C ASP A 278 -10.51 -7.43 -13.04
N ARG A 279 -11.74 -7.94 -12.91
CA ARG A 279 -12.60 -8.35 -14.03
C ARG A 279 -13.32 -7.19 -14.72
N GLU A 280 -13.60 -6.11 -14.01
CA GLU A 280 -14.48 -5.04 -14.51
C GLU A 280 -13.79 -3.68 -14.46
N GLY A 281 -13.99 -2.86 -15.49
CA GLY A 281 -13.46 -1.51 -15.60
C GLY A 281 -14.54 -0.62 -16.23
N PRO A 282 -14.58 0.69 -15.90
CA PRO A 282 -15.58 1.59 -16.44
C PRO A 282 -15.51 1.61 -17.98
N ARG A 283 -16.67 1.36 -18.61
CA ARG A 283 -16.85 1.58 -20.04
C ARG A 283 -17.30 3.02 -20.24
N GLU A 284 -16.41 3.91 -20.65
CA GLU A 284 -16.84 5.26 -21.04
C GLU A 284 -16.81 5.45 -22.56
N GLY A 285 -17.95 5.86 -23.10
CA GLY A 285 -18.15 6.01 -24.54
C GLY A 285 -19.58 6.35 -24.97
N ARG A 286 -20.33 7.15 -24.20
CA ARG A 286 -21.49 7.88 -24.73
C ARG A 286 -21.63 9.25 -24.07
N MET A 287 -21.21 10.29 -24.78
CA MET A 287 -21.81 11.62 -24.58
C MET A 287 -23.33 11.49 -24.77
N PRO A 288 -24.16 12.02 -23.86
CA PRO A 288 -25.57 12.21 -24.17
C PRO A 288 -25.65 13.27 -25.26
N ARG A 289 -25.80 12.86 -26.52
CA ARG A 289 -26.30 13.79 -27.54
C ARG A 289 -27.71 14.15 -27.11
N GLY A 290 -27.93 15.41 -26.76
CA GLY A 290 -29.27 15.95 -26.63
C GLY A 290 -30.08 15.63 -27.88
N ARG A 291 -31.06 14.74 -27.72
CA ARG A 291 -32.26 14.74 -28.53
C ARG A 291 -33.41 14.96 -27.57
N THR A 292 -33.79 16.22 -27.47
CA THR A 292 -35.17 16.60 -27.22
C THR A 292 -36.02 15.95 -28.31
N SER A 293 -36.68 14.84 -27.98
CA SER A 293 -37.90 14.43 -28.66
C SER A 293 -38.92 14.14 -27.58
N SER A 294 -39.79 15.11 -27.42
CA SER A 294 -41.11 14.99 -26.82
C SER A 294 -41.83 13.72 -27.29
N SER A 295 -42.29 12.92 -26.34
CA SER A 295 -43.56 12.21 -26.47
C SER A 295 -44.02 11.79 -25.09
N ALA A 296 -44.99 12.56 -24.58
CA ALA A 296 -45.88 12.14 -23.53
C ALA A 296 -46.56 10.82 -23.94
N CYS A 297 -46.80 9.95 -22.96
CA CYS A 297 -48.13 9.37 -22.80
C CYS A 297 -48.33 8.87 -21.36
N ARG A 298 -49.60 8.91 -20.99
CA ARG A 298 -50.22 8.78 -19.67
C ARG A 298 -49.95 7.45 -18.98
#